data_AF-A0A9P5VHS6-F1
#
_entry.id   AF-A0A9P5VHS6-F1
#
_cell.length_a   1.000
_cell.length_b   1.000
_cell.length_c   1.000
_cell.angle_alpha   90.00
_cell.angle_beta   90.00
_cell.angle_gamma   90.00
#
_symmetry.space_group_name_H-M   'P 1'
#
loop_
_entity.id
_entity.type
_entity.pdbx_description
1 polymer ?
#
loop_
_entity_poly.entity_id
_entity_poly.type
_entity_poly.pdbx_seq_one_letter_code
_entity_poly.pdbx_strand_id
1 'polypeptide(L)'
;MSSTIQYGWAAVPRDTAKFVASLSSSNTKPATASSVSIPSTLLAQNITALATKHLPAQTVNHCYRVYIYGSIIMAQHFPKQLASWPDFAETFYLTCMLHDMGTAETFHHTTKMSFDFKGAFVASSWLSEASAPQDLIDSVAEAIIRHQDIGTTGSITILGGITIVATLLDNAGQCADLVAKETIESVVKAYPRNKWSGCFASTVRSEIEGKPWAHSTHIEQFAEKVEGNTLMEPYEGEPLP
;
A
#
# COMPACT_ATOMS: atom_id res chain seq x y z
N MET A 1 -24.11 -19.05 -5.08
CA MET A 1 -23.28 -18.16 -5.94
C MET A 1 -22.44 -17.32 -4.99
N SER A 2 -21.12 -17.29 -5.14
CA SER A 2 -20.29 -16.37 -4.35
C SER A 2 -20.65 -14.94 -4.77
N SER A 3 -20.89 -14.04 -3.81
CA SER A 3 -21.14 -12.63 -4.11
C SER A 3 -19.89 -11.99 -4.71
N THR A 4 -20.02 -11.30 -5.85
CA THR A 4 -18.95 -10.53 -6.46
C THR A 4 -18.48 -9.44 -5.51
N ILE A 5 -17.17 -9.35 -5.29
CA ILE A 5 -16.50 -8.28 -4.56
C ILE A 5 -16.17 -7.20 -5.58
N GLN A 6 -17.07 -6.23 -5.75
CA GLN A 6 -16.80 -5.09 -6.63
C GLN A 6 -15.99 -4.05 -5.86
N TYR A 7 -14.91 -3.53 -6.47
CA TYR A 7 -13.99 -2.55 -5.88
C TYR A 7 -13.44 -2.88 -4.49
N GLY A 8 -13.49 -4.14 -4.02
CA GLY A 8 -12.97 -4.51 -2.71
C GLY A 8 -13.94 -4.31 -1.54
N TRP A 9 -15.22 -4.10 -1.82
CA TRP A 9 -16.27 -4.01 -0.80
C TRP A 9 -16.63 -5.39 -0.22
N ALA A 10 -15.71 -5.95 0.55
CA ALA A 10 -15.95 -7.11 1.41
C ALA A 10 -15.33 -6.85 2.79
N ALA A 11 -16.11 -7.09 3.84
CA ALA A 11 -15.64 -6.88 5.21
C ALA A 11 -14.64 -7.98 5.63
N VAL A 12 -13.50 -7.57 6.13
CA VAL A 12 -12.49 -8.43 6.77
C VAL A 12 -12.13 -7.87 8.14
N PRO A 13 -11.57 -8.67 9.07
CA PRO A 13 -11.09 -8.16 10.34
C PRO A 13 -10.08 -7.02 10.12
N ARG A 14 -10.22 -5.90 10.84
CA ARG A 14 -9.22 -4.82 10.81
C ARG A 14 -7.90 -5.26 11.46
N ASP A 15 -8.01 -6.09 12.48
CA ASP A 15 -6.88 -6.75 13.14
C ASP A 15 -6.10 -7.58 12.13
N THR A 16 -4.92 -7.09 11.74
CA THR A 16 -4.06 -7.73 10.74
C THR A 16 -3.75 -9.17 11.12
N ALA A 17 -3.47 -9.45 12.40
CA ALA A 17 -3.20 -10.80 12.86
C ALA A 17 -4.42 -11.71 12.66
N LYS A 18 -5.64 -11.23 12.92
CA LYS A 18 -6.87 -11.99 12.62
C LYS A 18 -7.14 -12.12 11.13
N PHE A 19 -6.85 -11.08 10.35
CA PHE A 19 -7.05 -11.11 8.90
C PHE A 19 -6.16 -12.16 8.22
N VAL A 20 -4.92 -12.33 8.71
CA VAL A 20 -3.98 -13.32 8.17
C VAL A 20 -3.94 -14.63 8.96
N ALA A 21 -4.66 -14.76 10.08
CA ALA A 21 -4.57 -15.91 10.99
C ALA A 21 -4.88 -17.27 10.32
N SER A 22 -5.76 -17.28 9.32
CA SER A 22 -6.12 -18.50 8.60
C SER A 22 -5.18 -18.84 7.44
N LEU A 23 -4.19 -18.00 7.17
CA LEU A 23 -3.24 -18.20 6.08
C LEU A 23 -2.15 -19.18 6.51
N SER A 24 -1.81 -20.10 5.61
CA SER A 24 -0.75 -21.06 5.84
C SER A 24 0.51 -20.61 5.13
N SER A 25 1.63 -20.53 5.84
CA SER A 25 2.95 -20.31 5.25
C SER A 25 3.33 -21.39 4.21
N SER A 26 2.67 -22.56 4.23
CA SER A 26 2.82 -23.58 3.18
C SER A 26 2.35 -23.13 1.79
N ASN A 27 1.50 -22.10 1.71
CA ASN A 27 1.06 -21.53 0.45
C ASN A 27 2.07 -20.54 -0.14
N THR A 28 3.00 -20.04 0.69
CA THR A 28 4.04 -19.10 0.28
C THR A 28 5.01 -19.78 -0.68
N LYS A 29 5.02 -19.31 -1.92
CA LYS A 29 5.87 -19.82 -3.01
C LYS A 29 6.69 -18.68 -3.62
N PRO A 30 7.93 -18.96 -4.06
CA PRO A 30 8.71 -18.00 -4.85
C PRO A 30 7.92 -17.52 -6.08
N ALA A 31 7.92 -16.21 -6.28
CA ALA A 31 7.33 -15.53 -7.41
C ALA A 31 8.28 -14.40 -7.86
N THR A 32 8.12 -13.91 -9.08
CA THR A 32 8.94 -12.81 -9.61
C THR A 32 8.10 -11.54 -9.72
N ALA A 33 8.73 -10.37 -9.70
CA ALA A 33 8.04 -9.10 -9.93
C ALA A 33 7.25 -9.12 -11.24
N SER A 34 7.85 -9.68 -12.30
CA SER A 34 7.23 -9.85 -13.62
C SER A 34 6.03 -10.80 -13.67
N SER A 35 5.77 -11.59 -12.62
CA SER A 35 4.59 -12.45 -12.55
C SER A 35 3.29 -11.69 -12.26
N VAL A 36 3.41 -10.43 -11.80
CA VAL A 36 2.28 -9.52 -11.58
C VAL A 36 2.23 -8.54 -12.75
N SER A 37 1.12 -8.51 -13.48
CA SER A 37 0.89 -7.52 -14.53
C SER A 37 0.56 -6.15 -13.92
N ILE A 38 1.27 -5.11 -14.35
CA ILE A 38 0.91 -3.72 -14.04
C ILE A 38 -0.28 -3.32 -14.94
N PRO A 39 -1.37 -2.76 -14.39
CA PRO A 39 -2.50 -2.32 -15.19
C PRO A 39 -2.07 -1.25 -16.19
N SER A 40 -2.47 -1.43 -17.45
CA SER A 40 -2.13 -0.56 -18.56
C SER A 40 -3.35 0.20 -19.11
N THR A 41 -4.41 0.31 -18.32
CA THR A 41 -5.58 1.13 -18.67
C THR A 41 -5.19 2.61 -18.72
N LEU A 42 -5.96 3.42 -19.45
CA LEU A 42 -5.72 4.86 -19.52
C LEU A 42 -5.75 5.51 -18.13
N LEU A 43 -6.67 5.06 -17.25
CA LEU A 43 -6.76 5.52 -15.88
C LEU A 43 -5.48 5.19 -15.09
N ALA A 44 -5.02 3.94 -15.14
CA ALA A 44 -3.80 3.51 -14.46
C ALA A 44 -2.55 4.27 -14.95
N GLN A 45 -2.43 4.50 -16.27
CA GLN A 45 -1.33 5.27 -16.84
C GLN A 45 -1.35 6.73 -16.39
N ASN A 46 -2.53 7.36 -16.39
CA ASN A 46 -2.69 8.74 -15.93
C ASN A 46 -2.34 8.88 -14.44
N ILE A 47 -2.84 7.98 -13.59
CA ILE A 47 -2.50 7.98 -12.16
C ILE A 47 -1.01 7.71 -11.93
N THR A 48 -0.40 6.81 -12.70
CA THR A 48 1.05 6.56 -12.62
C THR A 48 1.85 7.81 -12.96
N ALA A 49 1.46 8.54 -14.00
CA ALA A 49 2.11 9.79 -14.38
C ALA A 49 1.95 10.87 -13.29
N LEU A 50 0.76 10.99 -12.69
CA LEU A 50 0.51 11.91 -11.59
C LEU A 50 1.30 11.54 -10.33
N ALA A 51 1.38 10.26 -10.00
CA ALA A 51 2.18 9.77 -8.88
C ALA A 51 3.67 10.08 -9.09
N THR A 52 4.21 9.73 -10.26
CA THR A 52 5.62 9.97 -10.63
C THR A 52 5.97 11.46 -10.66
N LYS A 53 5.01 12.31 -11.02
CA LYS A 53 5.20 13.77 -11.05
C LYS A 53 5.35 14.39 -9.66
N HIS A 54 4.63 13.88 -8.66
CA HIS A 54 4.53 14.53 -7.35
C HIS A 54 5.30 13.82 -6.24
N LEU A 55 5.52 12.52 -6.36
CA LEU A 55 6.19 11.72 -5.34
C LEU A 55 7.68 11.56 -5.64
N PRO A 56 8.54 11.49 -4.60
CA PRO A 56 9.92 11.06 -4.75
C PRO A 56 10.02 9.66 -5.37
N ALA A 57 11.11 9.38 -6.09
CA ALA A 57 11.33 8.09 -6.74
C ALA A 57 11.28 6.91 -5.74
N GLN A 58 11.74 7.11 -4.50
CA GLN A 58 11.67 6.11 -3.43
C GLN A 58 10.22 5.73 -3.11
N THR A 59 9.33 6.72 -3.01
CA THR A 59 7.90 6.52 -2.74
C THR A 59 7.20 5.88 -3.94
N VAL A 60 7.51 6.31 -5.17
CA VAL A 60 6.96 5.66 -6.37
C VAL A 60 7.35 4.18 -6.43
N ASN A 61 8.62 3.86 -6.14
CA ASN A 61 9.08 2.48 -6.07
C ASN A 61 8.39 1.72 -4.92
N HIS A 62 8.17 2.35 -3.76
CA HIS A 62 7.38 1.78 -2.67
C HIS A 62 5.96 1.41 -3.14
N CYS A 63 5.27 2.31 -3.82
CA CYS A 63 3.93 2.05 -4.36
C CYS A 63 3.91 0.81 -5.28
N TYR A 64 4.91 0.66 -6.15
CA TYR A 64 5.05 -0.53 -6.99
C TYR A 64 5.31 -1.79 -6.16
N ARG A 65 6.21 -1.74 -5.17
CA ARG A 65 6.48 -2.88 -4.29
C ARG A 65 5.23 -3.31 -3.53
N VAL A 66 4.47 -2.38 -2.95
CA VAL A 66 3.20 -2.63 -2.24
C VAL A 66 2.19 -3.30 -3.18
N TYR A 67 2.01 -2.78 -4.40
CA TYR A 67 1.12 -3.39 -5.38
C TYR A 67 1.51 -4.84 -5.71
N ILE A 68 2.80 -5.09 -5.94
CA ILE A 68 3.28 -6.42 -6.32
C ILE A 68 3.19 -7.39 -5.16
N TYR A 69 3.63 -7.01 -3.96
CA TYR A 69 3.52 -7.84 -2.76
C TYR A 69 2.07 -8.17 -2.46
N GLY A 70 1.18 -7.18 -2.42
CA GLY A 70 -0.25 -7.41 -2.16
C GLY A 70 -0.90 -8.29 -3.22
N SER A 71 -0.53 -8.14 -4.51
CA SER A 71 -1.04 -8.99 -5.59
C SER A 71 -0.60 -10.45 -5.44
N ILE A 72 0.67 -10.69 -5.09
CA ILE A 72 1.21 -12.03 -4.84
C ILE A 72 0.55 -12.65 -3.60
N ILE A 73 0.39 -11.88 -2.53
CA ILE A 73 -0.29 -12.33 -1.31
C ILE A 73 -1.74 -12.72 -1.62
N MET A 74 -2.48 -11.88 -2.36
CA MET A 74 -3.86 -12.20 -2.77
C MET A 74 -3.95 -13.48 -3.61
N ALA A 75 -3.03 -13.66 -4.56
CA ALA A 75 -3.02 -14.84 -5.42
C ALA A 75 -2.72 -16.14 -4.66
N GLN A 76 -1.77 -16.10 -3.71
CA GLN A 76 -1.32 -17.28 -2.99
C GLN A 76 -2.19 -17.62 -1.78
N HIS A 77 -2.73 -16.60 -1.11
CA HIS A 77 -3.37 -16.75 0.19
C HIS A 77 -4.87 -16.46 0.21
N PHE A 78 -5.38 -15.71 -0.79
CA PHE A 78 -6.81 -15.37 -0.90
C PHE A 78 -7.41 -15.72 -2.28
N PRO A 79 -7.15 -16.92 -2.85
CA PRO A 79 -7.55 -17.23 -4.23
C PRO A 79 -9.07 -17.19 -4.45
N LYS A 80 -9.88 -17.50 -3.42
CA LYS A 80 -11.35 -17.48 -3.53
C LYS A 80 -11.90 -16.04 -3.58
N GLN A 81 -11.35 -15.17 -2.75
CA GLN A 81 -11.69 -13.75 -2.71
C GLN A 81 -11.23 -13.08 -4.00
N LEU A 82 -9.98 -13.33 -4.43
CA LEU A 82 -9.45 -12.82 -5.68
C LEU A 82 -10.30 -13.28 -6.89
N ALA A 83 -10.70 -14.55 -6.95
CA ALA A 83 -11.57 -15.06 -8.01
C ALA A 83 -12.99 -14.42 -7.99
N SER A 84 -13.41 -13.88 -6.86
CA SER A 84 -14.69 -13.16 -6.72
C SER A 84 -14.54 -11.65 -6.94
N TRP A 85 -13.33 -11.14 -7.19
CA TRP A 85 -13.01 -9.71 -7.28
C TRP A 85 -12.45 -9.36 -8.68
N PRO A 86 -13.32 -9.17 -9.69
CA PRO A 86 -12.91 -9.07 -11.10
C PRO A 86 -12.08 -7.83 -11.44
N ASP A 87 -12.27 -6.73 -10.70
CA ASP A 87 -11.58 -5.45 -10.89
C ASP A 87 -10.45 -5.22 -9.87
N PHE A 88 -9.98 -6.28 -9.20
CA PHE A 88 -8.92 -6.23 -8.18
C PHE A 88 -7.67 -5.50 -8.68
N ALA A 89 -7.11 -5.90 -9.83
CA ALA A 89 -5.82 -5.41 -10.28
C ALA A 89 -5.80 -3.89 -10.46
N GLU A 90 -6.81 -3.33 -11.12
CA GLU A 90 -6.91 -1.88 -11.33
C GLU A 90 -7.23 -1.16 -10.01
N THR A 91 -8.20 -1.64 -9.23
CA THR A 91 -8.60 -1.01 -7.95
C THR A 91 -7.42 -0.95 -6.97
N PHE A 92 -6.71 -2.06 -6.81
CA PHE A 92 -5.58 -2.15 -5.89
C PHE A 92 -4.38 -1.34 -6.40
N TYR A 93 -4.11 -1.35 -7.70
CA TYR A 93 -3.04 -0.53 -8.28
C TYR A 93 -3.27 0.96 -8.07
N LEU A 94 -4.46 1.47 -8.33
CA LEU A 94 -4.80 2.88 -8.13
C LEU A 94 -4.63 3.27 -6.65
N THR A 95 -5.08 2.40 -5.73
CA THR A 95 -4.90 2.59 -4.29
C THR A 95 -3.41 2.66 -3.93
N CYS A 96 -2.61 1.69 -4.37
CA CYS A 96 -1.17 1.65 -4.09
C CYS A 96 -0.44 2.88 -4.63
N MET A 97 -0.74 3.31 -5.86
CA MET A 97 -0.08 4.47 -6.47
C MET A 97 -0.44 5.81 -5.81
N LEU A 98 -1.54 5.86 -5.04
CA LEU A 98 -2.06 7.09 -4.46
C LEU A 98 -2.01 7.14 -2.92
N HIS A 99 -1.77 6.02 -2.22
CA HIS A 99 -1.91 5.98 -0.76
C HIS A 99 -0.99 6.95 -0.01
N ASP A 100 0.22 7.16 -0.51
CA ASP A 100 1.19 8.10 0.05
C ASP A 100 1.11 9.51 -0.58
N MET A 101 0.10 9.81 -1.41
CA MET A 101 0.02 11.10 -2.11
C MET A 101 0.00 12.31 -1.16
N GLY A 102 -0.53 12.14 0.04
CA GLY A 102 -0.52 13.18 1.07
C GLY A 102 0.87 13.59 1.54
N THR A 103 1.90 12.77 1.29
CA THR A 103 3.30 13.04 1.64
C THR A 103 4.05 13.87 0.61
N ALA A 104 3.49 14.06 -0.59
CA ALA A 104 4.13 14.86 -1.63
C ALA A 104 4.31 16.31 -1.14
N GLU A 105 5.48 16.92 -1.40
CA GLU A 105 5.82 18.28 -0.96
C GLU A 105 4.73 19.31 -1.33
N THR A 106 4.18 19.20 -2.54
CA THR A 106 3.09 20.05 -3.07
C THR A 106 1.81 20.01 -2.21
N PHE A 107 1.59 18.97 -1.41
CA PHE A 107 0.38 18.78 -0.62
C PHE A 107 0.61 18.73 0.88
N HIS A 108 1.74 18.16 1.31
CA HIS A 108 2.00 17.73 2.69
C HIS A 108 1.81 18.87 3.71
N HIS A 109 2.41 20.03 3.44
CA HIS A 109 2.38 21.20 4.32
C HIS A 109 1.31 22.25 3.96
N THR A 110 0.49 21.97 2.93
CA THR A 110 -0.60 22.88 2.51
C THR A 110 -1.87 22.75 3.35
N THR A 111 -1.88 21.82 4.29
CA THR A 111 -3.06 21.46 5.09
C THR A 111 -2.66 21.16 6.52
N LYS A 112 -3.61 21.33 7.45
CA LYS A 112 -3.49 20.88 8.84
C LYS A 112 -4.05 19.48 9.06
N MET A 113 -4.62 18.84 8.04
CA MET A 113 -5.13 17.47 8.12
C MET A 113 -3.99 16.46 7.99
N SER A 114 -4.17 15.29 8.60
CA SER A 114 -3.28 14.14 8.46
C SER A 114 -3.05 13.80 6.98
N PHE A 115 -1.85 13.33 6.64
CA PHE A 115 -1.49 13.07 5.24
C PHE A 115 -2.38 12.00 4.59
N ASP A 116 -2.82 10.98 5.32
CA ASP A 116 -3.74 9.94 4.87
C ASP A 116 -5.08 10.55 4.40
N PHE A 117 -5.67 11.47 5.17
CA PHE A 117 -6.87 12.19 4.77
C PHE A 117 -6.62 13.10 3.56
N LYS A 118 -5.52 13.86 3.55
CA LYS A 118 -5.17 14.75 2.43
C LYS A 118 -4.92 13.95 1.15
N GLY A 119 -4.22 12.83 1.26
CA GLY A 119 -3.93 11.92 0.16
C GLY A 119 -5.21 11.37 -0.44
N ALA A 120 -6.16 10.94 0.40
CA ALA A 120 -7.47 10.49 -0.07
C ALA A 120 -8.24 11.57 -0.82
N PHE A 121 -8.26 12.81 -0.32
CA PHE A 121 -8.94 13.91 -1.04
C PHE A 121 -8.28 14.24 -2.39
N VAL A 122 -6.95 14.19 -2.47
CA VAL A 122 -6.24 14.36 -3.74
C VAL A 122 -6.57 13.21 -4.70
N ALA A 123 -6.53 11.96 -4.21
CA ALA A 123 -6.87 10.78 -4.97
C ALA A 123 -8.31 10.85 -5.52
N SER A 124 -9.29 11.19 -4.68
CA SER A 124 -10.68 11.34 -5.09
C SER A 124 -10.86 12.41 -6.16
N SER A 125 -10.17 13.55 -6.05
CA SER A 125 -10.21 14.62 -7.07
C SER A 125 -9.71 14.10 -8.42
N TRP A 126 -8.53 13.47 -8.46
CA TRP A 126 -7.95 12.99 -9.71
C TRP A 126 -8.73 11.85 -10.35
N LEU A 127 -9.24 10.92 -9.55
CA LEU A 127 -10.11 9.85 -10.05
C LEU A 127 -11.44 10.41 -10.58
N SER A 128 -12.02 11.42 -9.91
CA SER A 128 -13.22 12.11 -10.39
C SER A 128 -12.97 12.88 -11.69
N GLU A 129 -11.85 13.61 -11.79
CA GLU A 129 -11.43 14.32 -13.01
C GLU A 129 -11.22 13.34 -14.18
N ALA A 130 -10.75 12.12 -13.90
CA ALA A 130 -10.64 11.04 -14.87
C ALA A 130 -11.97 10.31 -15.16
N SER A 131 -13.10 10.79 -14.64
CA SER A 131 -14.43 10.18 -14.77
C SER A 131 -14.50 8.73 -14.29
N ALA A 132 -13.74 8.39 -13.25
CA ALA A 132 -13.82 7.06 -12.63
C ALA A 132 -15.20 6.86 -11.97
N PRO A 133 -15.71 5.61 -11.89
CA PRO A 133 -16.94 5.31 -11.18
C PRO A 133 -16.88 5.76 -9.71
N GLN A 134 -17.96 6.36 -9.20
CA GLN A 134 -18.00 6.86 -7.82
C GLN A 134 -17.67 5.77 -6.79
N ASP A 135 -18.14 4.54 -7.01
CA ASP A 135 -17.91 3.42 -6.10
C ASP A 135 -16.42 2.98 -6.05
N LEU A 136 -15.68 3.14 -7.16
CA LEU A 136 -14.23 2.98 -7.19
C LEU A 136 -13.54 4.12 -6.43
N ILE A 137 -13.99 5.37 -6.63
CA ILE A 137 -13.47 6.56 -5.94
C ILE A 137 -13.61 6.39 -4.43
N ASP A 138 -14.79 5.99 -3.97
CA ASP A 138 -15.10 5.79 -2.56
C ASP A 138 -14.25 4.66 -1.97
N SER A 139 -14.07 3.57 -2.70
CA SER A 139 -13.25 2.44 -2.22
C SER A 139 -11.77 2.79 -2.10
N VAL A 140 -11.21 3.48 -3.10
CA VAL A 140 -9.83 3.98 -3.06
C VAL A 140 -9.67 4.98 -1.91
N ALA A 141 -10.60 5.92 -1.76
CA ALA A 141 -10.55 6.91 -0.68
C ALA A 141 -10.62 6.26 0.71
N GLU A 142 -11.56 5.34 0.95
CA GLU A 142 -11.69 4.58 2.20
C GLU A 142 -10.39 3.83 2.53
N ALA A 143 -9.80 3.14 1.54
CA ALA A 143 -8.57 2.40 1.73
C ALA A 143 -7.38 3.33 2.05
N ILE A 144 -7.25 4.47 1.36
CA ILE A 144 -6.19 5.45 1.62
C ILE A 144 -6.38 6.12 2.98
N ILE A 145 -7.59 6.49 3.38
CA ILE A 145 -7.84 7.06 4.71
C ILE A 145 -7.38 6.10 5.81
N ARG A 146 -7.60 4.80 5.61
CA ARG A 146 -7.39 3.79 6.65
C ARG A 146 -6.10 2.98 6.52
N HIS A 147 -5.21 3.32 5.58
CA HIS A 147 -4.01 2.51 5.33
C HIS A 147 -2.98 2.52 6.48
N GLN A 148 -3.14 3.43 7.46
CA GLN A 148 -2.37 3.46 8.72
C GLN A 148 -3.20 3.11 9.96
N ASP A 149 -4.49 2.78 9.81
CA ASP A 149 -5.42 2.47 10.91
C ASP A 149 -5.20 1.05 11.45
N ILE A 150 -3.99 0.80 11.96
CA ILE A 150 -3.57 -0.46 12.56
C ILE A 150 -4.23 -0.62 13.93
N GLY A 151 -4.73 -1.81 14.26
CA GLY A 151 -5.25 -2.12 15.59
C GLY A 151 -6.18 -3.33 15.63
N THR A 152 -6.81 -3.61 16.76
CA THR A 152 -7.22 -4.98 17.13
C THR A 152 -8.74 -5.27 17.10
N THR A 153 -9.57 -4.29 16.75
CA THR A 153 -11.04 -4.39 16.81
C THR A 153 -11.71 -3.85 15.54
N GLY A 154 -12.91 -4.36 15.23
CA GLY A 154 -13.72 -3.91 14.10
C GLY A 154 -13.34 -4.55 12.75
N SER A 155 -13.92 -4.00 11.68
CA SER A 155 -13.76 -4.46 10.31
C SER A 155 -13.21 -3.35 9.40
N ILE A 156 -12.63 -3.77 8.28
CA ILE A 156 -12.18 -2.92 7.16
C ILE A 156 -12.57 -3.58 5.84
N THR A 157 -12.51 -2.84 4.73
CA THR A 157 -12.62 -3.42 3.38
C THR A 157 -11.45 -4.37 3.11
N ILE A 158 -11.65 -5.39 2.28
CA ILE A 158 -10.55 -6.27 1.87
C ILE A 158 -9.45 -5.49 1.14
N LEU A 159 -9.81 -4.40 0.43
CA LEU A 159 -8.87 -3.46 -0.18
C LEU A 159 -8.00 -2.75 0.87
N GLY A 160 -8.60 -2.22 1.93
CA GLY A 160 -7.87 -1.60 3.03
C GLY A 160 -7.01 -2.63 3.78
N GLY A 161 -7.55 -3.81 4.05
CA GLY A 161 -6.83 -4.90 4.71
C GLY A 161 -5.57 -5.34 3.96
N ILE A 162 -5.66 -5.60 2.64
CA ILE A 162 -4.49 -5.97 1.84
C ILE A 162 -3.51 -4.82 1.66
N THR A 163 -4.00 -3.57 1.60
CA THR A 163 -3.13 -2.38 1.60
C THR A 163 -2.29 -2.32 2.87
N ILE A 164 -2.90 -2.49 4.06
CA ILE A 164 -2.18 -2.51 5.34
C ILE A 164 -1.16 -3.65 5.39
N VAL A 165 -1.53 -4.86 4.97
CA VAL A 165 -0.61 -6.02 4.96
C VAL A 165 0.63 -5.73 4.10
N ALA A 166 0.43 -5.20 2.90
CA ALA A 166 1.52 -4.94 1.96
C ALA A 166 2.41 -3.77 2.39
N THR A 167 1.84 -2.70 2.96
CA THR A 167 2.63 -1.57 3.50
C THR A 167 3.40 -1.97 4.76
N LEU A 168 2.80 -2.77 5.65
CA LEU A 168 3.49 -3.30 6.84
C LEU A 168 4.69 -4.19 6.48
N LEU A 169 4.58 -4.98 5.42
CA LEU A 169 5.71 -5.76 4.90
C LEU A 169 6.85 -4.85 4.45
N ASP A 170 6.57 -3.86 3.60
CA ASP A 170 7.63 -3.02 3.00
C ASP A 170 8.22 -1.99 3.98
N ASN A 171 7.42 -1.52 4.96
CA ASN A 171 7.82 -0.48 5.92
C ASN A 171 8.36 -1.04 7.23
N ALA A 172 7.83 -2.15 7.74
CA ALA A 172 8.16 -2.67 9.06
C ALA A 172 8.57 -4.16 9.07
N GLY A 173 8.66 -4.81 7.91
CA GLY A 173 9.06 -6.21 7.78
C GLY A 173 8.08 -7.20 8.40
N GLN A 174 6.84 -6.77 8.66
CA GLN A 174 5.81 -7.63 9.23
C GLN A 174 5.13 -8.47 8.14
N CYS A 175 4.44 -9.55 8.53
CA CYS A 175 3.81 -10.49 7.60
C CYS A 175 4.81 -11.12 6.59
N ALA A 176 6.09 -11.19 6.95
CA ALA A 176 7.16 -11.70 6.09
C ALA A 176 6.97 -13.16 5.69
N ASP A 177 6.24 -13.94 6.50
CA ASP A 177 5.88 -15.33 6.22
C ASP A 177 4.92 -15.50 5.04
N LEU A 178 4.27 -14.42 4.59
CA LEU A 178 3.37 -14.44 3.44
C LEU A 178 4.09 -14.27 2.09
N VAL A 179 5.37 -13.91 2.09
CA VAL A 179 6.16 -13.63 0.88
C VAL A 179 7.52 -14.31 0.95
N ALA A 180 7.84 -15.13 -0.05
CA ALA A 180 9.14 -15.80 -0.12
C ALA A 180 10.29 -14.78 -0.26
N LYS A 181 11.46 -15.11 0.30
CA LYS A 181 12.65 -14.23 0.24
C LYS A 181 13.04 -13.90 -1.20
N GLU A 182 13.00 -14.88 -2.10
CA GLU A 182 13.31 -14.74 -3.52
C GLU A 182 12.33 -13.77 -4.22
N THR A 183 11.09 -13.73 -3.75
CA THR A 183 10.10 -12.75 -4.21
C THR A 183 10.49 -11.34 -3.76
N ILE A 184 10.91 -11.16 -2.50
CA ILE A 184 11.41 -9.87 -2.01
C ILE A 184 12.58 -9.40 -2.86
N GLU A 185 13.59 -10.26 -3.07
CA GLU A 185 14.76 -9.98 -3.90
C GLU A 185 14.39 -9.61 -5.34
N SER A 186 13.47 -10.35 -5.96
CA SER A 186 12.99 -10.04 -7.31
C SER A 186 12.28 -8.67 -7.38
N VAL A 187 11.49 -8.33 -6.38
CA VAL A 187 10.73 -7.09 -6.31
C VAL A 187 11.62 -5.89 -6.04
N VAL A 188 12.55 -5.97 -5.09
CA VAL A 188 13.49 -4.87 -4.81
C VAL A 188 14.50 -4.68 -5.95
N LYS A 189 14.82 -5.73 -6.71
CA LYS A 189 15.62 -5.60 -7.94
C LYS A 189 14.86 -4.81 -9.02
N ALA A 190 13.57 -5.08 -9.20
CA ALA A 190 12.74 -4.36 -10.18
C ALA A 190 12.41 -2.93 -9.73
N TYR A 191 12.20 -2.71 -8.43
CA TYR A 191 11.81 -1.44 -7.83
C TYR A 191 12.67 -1.13 -6.60
N PRO A 192 13.90 -0.62 -6.80
CA PRO A 192 14.88 -0.39 -5.74
C PRO A 192 14.35 0.46 -4.58
N ARG A 193 14.73 0.10 -3.35
CA ARG A 193 14.33 0.82 -2.14
C ARG A 193 14.97 2.20 -2.06
N ASN A 194 16.25 2.32 -2.43
CA ASN A 194 17.00 3.58 -2.45
C ASN A 194 16.89 4.35 -1.11
N LYS A 195 17.23 3.67 0.00
CA LYS A 195 17.10 4.19 1.37
C LYS A 195 15.65 4.53 1.76
N TRP A 196 14.70 3.70 1.34
CA TRP A 196 13.27 3.91 1.59
C TRP A 196 12.97 4.08 3.08
N SER A 197 13.55 3.25 3.95
CA SER A 197 13.25 3.33 5.39
C SER A 197 13.60 4.70 5.98
N GLY A 198 14.78 5.24 5.65
CA GLY A 198 15.17 6.58 6.08
C GLY A 198 14.35 7.69 5.44
N CYS A 199 13.97 7.53 4.16
CA CYS A 199 13.11 8.47 3.45
C CYS A 199 11.73 8.58 4.12
N PHE A 200 11.07 7.44 4.35
CA PHE A 200 9.74 7.42 4.93
C PHE A 200 9.74 7.82 6.42
N ALA A 201 10.74 7.39 7.20
CA ALA A 201 10.88 7.83 8.58
C ALA A 201 11.05 9.36 8.71
N SER A 202 11.79 9.98 7.79
CA SER A 202 11.92 11.45 7.72
C SER A 202 10.57 12.12 7.44
N THR A 203 9.78 11.55 6.51
CA THR A 203 8.41 12.02 6.22
C THR A 203 7.49 11.90 7.44
N VAL A 204 7.54 10.78 8.17
CA VAL A 204 6.75 10.58 9.39
C VAL A 204 7.11 11.62 10.46
N ARG A 205 8.40 11.90 10.67
CA ARG A 205 8.83 12.95 11.60
C ARG A 205 8.31 14.32 11.17
N SER A 206 8.46 14.67 9.90
CA SER A 206 7.95 15.93 9.33
C SER A 206 6.42 16.07 9.51
N GLU A 207 5.66 15.00 9.30
CA GLU A 207 4.21 14.96 9.55
C GLU A 207 3.90 15.26 11.01
N ILE A 208 4.54 14.57 11.95
CA ILE A 208 4.27 14.70 13.39
C ILE A 208 4.73 16.08 13.92
N GLU A 209 5.87 16.59 13.46
CA GLU A 209 6.37 17.92 13.82
C GLU A 209 5.45 19.04 13.31
N GLY A 210 5.01 18.97 12.05
CA GLY A 210 4.13 19.96 11.45
C GLY A 210 2.67 19.84 11.90
N LYS A 211 2.26 18.64 12.29
CA LYS A 211 0.87 18.29 12.65
C LYS A 211 0.88 17.34 13.87
N PRO A 212 1.11 17.86 15.08
CA PRO A 212 1.18 17.02 16.30
C PRO A 212 -0.15 16.34 16.67
N TRP A 213 -1.24 16.64 15.97
CA TRP A 213 -2.55 15.99 16.06
C TRP A 213 -2.82 15.02 14.89
N ALA A 214 -1.84 14.77 14.02
CA ALA A 214 -1.99 13.89 12.87
C ALA A 214 -2.30 12.46 13.31
N HIS A 215 -3.07 11.75 12.48
CA HIS A 215 -3.43 10.35 12.67
C HIS A 215 -2.18 9.46 12.83
N SER A 216 -1.07 9.77 12.16
CA SER A 216 0.21 9.05 12.30
C SER A 216 0.75 9.00 13.74
N THR A 217 0.34 9.91 14.63
CA THR A 217 0.69 9.86 16.07
C THR A 217 0.07 8.66 16.80
N HIS A 218 -0.94 8.01 16.22
CA HIS A 218 -1.53 6.79 16.77
C HIS A 218 -0.57 5.59 16.75
N ILE A 219 0.42 5.61 15.85
CA ILE A 219 1.44 4.56 15.77
C ILE A 219 2.62 4.96 16.66
N GLU A 220 2.76 4.30 17.82
CA GLU A 220 3.89 4.55 18.72
C GLU A 220 5.23 4.28 18.05
N GLN A 221 6.20 5.19 18.19
CA GLN A 221 7.56 5.09 17.64
C GLN A 221 7.56 4.75 16.15
N PHE A 222 6.68 5.41 15.38
CA PHE A 222 6.44 5.04 13.99
C PHE A 222 7.71 5.17 13.12
N ALA A 223 8.41 6.30 13.20
CA ALA A 223 9.63 6.51 12.42
C ALA A 223 10.72 5.49 12.79
N GLU A 224 10.87 5.19 14.07
CA GLU A 224 11.85 4.23 14.58
C GLU A 224 11.51 2.79 14.16
N LYS A 225 10.23 2.43 14.13
CA LYS A 225 9.78 1.12 13.61
C LYS A 225 10.10 0.94 12.13
N VAL A 226 10.00 2.01 11.34
CA VAL A 226 10.35 1.99 9.92
C VAL A 226 11.87 1.84 9.74
N GLU A 227 12.66 2.62 10.47
CA GLU A 227 14.13 2.52 10.44
C GLU A 227 14.65 1.18 10.96
N GLY A 228 13.94 0.57 11.92
CA GLY A 228 14.24 -0.72 12.51
C GLY A 228 13.80 -1.94 11.66
N ASN A 229 13.47 -1.76 10.38
CA ASN A 229 13.03 -2.85 9.51
C ASN A 229 14.19 -3.78 9.11
N THR A 230 14.50 -4.75 9.97
CA THR A 230 15.57 -5.73 9.76
C THR A 230 15.34 -6.66 8.57
N LEU A 231 14.08 -6.88 8.14
CA LEU A 231 13.79 -7.68 6.96
C LEU A 231 14.33 -7.00 5.70
N MET A 232 14.16 -5.68 5.62
CA MET A 232 14.47 -4.89 4.43
C MET A 232 15.83 -4.20 4.48
N GLU A 233 16.50 -4.15 5.64
CA GLU A 233 17.83 -3.59 5.84
C GLU A 233 18.86 -4.02 4.77
N PRO A 234 18.95 -5.31 4.36
CA PRO A 234 19.91 -5.73 3.32
C PRO A 234 19.67 -5.10 1.94
N TYR A 235 18.50 -4.50 1.71
CA TYR A 235 18.05 -3.96 0.42
C TYR A 235 17.97 -2.42 0.41
N GLU A 236 18.42 -1.73 1.47
CA GLU A 236 18.43 -0.26 1.56
C GLU A 236 19.52 0.43 0.72
N GLY A 237 20.53 -0.35 0.29
CA GLY A 237 21.68 0.12 -0.48
C GLY A 237 21.42 0.36 -1.97
N GLU A 238 22.48 0.35 -2.77
CA GLU A 238 22.40 0.43 -4.24
C GLU A 238 21.61 -0.75 -4.82
N PRO A 239 20.98 -0.60 -6.00
CA PRO A 239 20.19 -1.66 -6.63
C PRO A 239 20.96 -2.98 -6.74
N LEU A 240 20.28 -4.10 -6.46
CA LEU A 240 20.87 -5.43 -6.67
C LEU A 240 21.24 -5.61 -8.15
N PRO A 241 22.44 -6.17 -8.46
CA PRO A 241 22.87 -6.44 -9.83
C PRO A 241 21.93 -7.40 -10.56
#